data_AF-A0A2D0HBP4-F1
#
_entry.id   AF-A0A2D0HBP4-F1
#
_cell.length_a   1.000
_cell.length_b   1.000
_cell.length_c   1.000
_cell.angle_alpha   90.00
_cell.angle_beta   90.00
_cell.angle_gamma   90.00
#
_symmetry.space_group_name_H-M   'P 1'
#
loop_
_entity.id
_entity.type
_entity.pdbx_description
1 polymer ?
#
loop_
_entity_poly.entity_id
_entity_poly.type
_entity_poly.pdbx_seq_one_letter_code
_entity_poly.pdbx_strand_id
1 'polypeptide(L)'
;MQSFNITLPDAIANALNAYIKDREVSIPANVIAEIALEDFLCQRGYLPPRKQGLFLTPAPKGSRFKYTSVNHDKILVEQAFS
;
A
#
# COMPACT_ATOMS: atom_id res chain seq x y z
N MET A 1 -15.58 18.75 11.16
CA MET A 1 -15.96 17.69 10.20
C MET A 1 -16.85 18.33 9.16
N GLN A 2 -16.57 18.11 7.87
CA GLN A 2 -17.37 18.64 6.77
C GLN A 2 -18.19 17.47 6.21
N SER A 3 -19.51 17.61 6.09
CA SER A 3 -20.37 16.58 5.53
C SER A 3 -20.54 16.80 4.03
N PHE A 4 -20.36 15.73 3.26
CA PHE A 4 -20.59 15.72 1.82
C PHE A 4 -21.55 14.58 1.50
N ASN A 5 -22.72 14.91 0.93
CA ASN A 5 -23.72 13.91 0.54
C ASN A 5 -23.53 13.61 -0.96
N ILE A 6 -23.28 12.35 -1.28
CA ILE A 6 -23.15 11.89 -2.66
C ILE A 6 -24.23 10.88 -2.99
N THR A 7 -24.84 11.05 -4.16
CA THR A 7 -25.66 10.02 -4.77
C THR A 7 -24.74 9.13 -5.60
N LEU A 8 -24.66 7.85 -5.23
CA LEU A 8 -23.87 6.86 -5.98
C LEU A 8 -24.72 6.27 -7.11
N PRO A 9 -24.14 6.05 -8.31
CA PRO A 9 -24.79 5.25 -9.35
C PRO A 9 -25.11 3.84 -8.85
N ASP A 10 -26.23 3.29 -9.28
CA ASP A 10 -26.73 1.98 -8.82
C ASP A 10 -25.71 0.85 -8.99
N ALA A 11 -24.92 0.87 -10.07
CA ALA A 11 -23.87 -0.11 -10.31
C ALA A 11 -22.81 -0.11 -9.19
N ILE A 12 -22.40 1.09 -8.74
CA ILE A 12 -21.40 1.25 -7.68
C ILE A 12 -22.02 0.89 -6.32
N ALA A 13 -23.26 1.31 -6.07
CA ALA A 13 -23.97 0.97 -4.83
C ALA A 13 -24.16 -0.55 -4.68
N ASN A 14 -24.51 -1.24 -5.76
CA ASN A 14 -24.67 -2.70 -5.76
C ASN A 14 -23.34 -3.42 -5.51
N ALA A 15 -22.25 -2.98 -6.16
CA ALA A 15 -20.92 -3.54 -5.94
C ALA A 15 -20.43 -3.32 -4.49
N LEU A 16 -20.65 -2.12 -3.94
CA LEU A 16 -20.31 -1.80 -2.56
C LEU A 16 -21.10 -2.68 -1.57
N ASN A 17 -22.40 -2.86 -1.82
CA ASN A 17 -23.24 -3.72 -0.99
C ASN A 17 -22.81 -5.19 -1.06
N ALA A 18 -22.41 -5.68 -2.22
CA ALA A 18 -21.85 -7.03 -2.37
C ALA A 18 -20.55 -7.17 -1.57
N TYR A 19 -19.65 -6.20 -1.67
CA TYR A 19 -18.38 -6.16 -0.94
C TYR A 19 -18.57 -6.13 0.59
N ILE A 20 -19.56 -5.37 1.08
CA ILE A 20 -19.87 -5.32 2.52
C ILE A 20 -20.40 -6.68 3.01
N LYS A 21 -21.26 -7.33 2.22
CA LYS A 21 -21.85 -8.63 2.58
C LYS A 21 -20.84 -9.78 2.59
N ASP A 22 -19.79 -9.70 1.79
CA ASP A 22 -18.74 -10.72 1.68
C ASP A 22 -17.76 -10.70 2.87
N ARG A 23 -17.74 -9.62 3.65
CA ARG A 23 -16.87 -9.50 4.83
C ARG A 23 -17.54 -10.09 6.08
N GLU A 24 -16.82 -10.97 6.78
CA GLU A 24 -17.22 -11.47 8.10
C GLU A 24 -17.27 -10.37 9.18
N VAL A 25 -16.48 -9.30 9.01
CA VAL A 25 -16.44 -8.16 9.93
C VAL A 25 -17.28 -7.01 9.37
N SER A 26 -18.35 -6.68 10.09
CA SER A 26 -19.21 -5.54 9.76
C SER A 26 -18.47 -4.22 9.97
N ILE A 27 -18.02 -3.62 8.87
CA ILE A 27 -17.45 -2.27 8.85
C ILE A 27 -18.50 -1.33 8.26
N PRO A 28 -18.76 -0.16 8.87
CA PRO A 28 -19.72 0.81 8.34
C PRO A 28 -19.36 1.24 6.91
N ALA A 29 -20.36 1.34 6.03
CA ALA A 29 -20.17 1.74 4.63
C ALA A 29 -19.46 3.09 4.48
N ASN A 30 -19.70 4.03 5.40
CA ASN A 30 -19.03 5.33 5.42
C ASN A 30 -17.51 5.20 5.59
N VAL A 31 -17.05 4.30 6.47
CA VAL A 31 -15.62 4.08 6.71
C VAL A 31 -14.95 3.48 5.46
N ILE A 32 -15.65 2.59 4.75
CA ILE A 32 -15.16 2.01 3.50
C ILE A 32 -15.05 3.09 2.41
N ALA A 33 -16.06 3.96 2.30
CA ALA A 33 -16.04 5.07 1.34
C ALA A 33 -14.93 6.09 1.66
N GLU A 34 -14.72 6.40 2.94
CA GLU A 34 -13.63 7.27 3.40
C GLU A 34 -12.26 6.69 3.03
N ILE A 35 -12.02 5.40 3.31
CA ILE A 35 -10.76 4.72 2.96
C ILE A 35 -10.55 4.72 1.44
N ALA A 36 -11.58 4.39 0.67
CA ALA A 36 -11.50 4.36 -0.79
C ALA A 36 -11.18 5.75 -1.37
N LEU A 37 -11.74 6.81 -0.79
CA LEU A 37 -11.48 8.19 -1.19
C LEU A 37 -10.06 8.63 -0.81
N GLU A 38 -9.61 8.28 0.39
CA GLU A 38 -8.22 8.51 0.82
C GLU A 38 -7.23 7.84 -0.14
N ASP A 39 -7.44 6.57 -0.47
CA ASP A 39 -6.56 5.83 -1.38
C ASP A 39 -6.56 6.45 -2.79
N PHE A 40 -7.74 6.84 -3.30
CA PHE A 40 -7.85 7.53 -4.59
C PHE A 40 -7.06 8.85 -4.62
N LEU A 41 -7.21 9.66 -3.57
CA LEU A 41 -6.51 10.94 -3.46
C LEU A 41 -5.00 10.77 -3.23
N CYS A 42 -4.58 9.74 -2.51
CA CYS A 42 -3.17 9.36 -2.35
C CYS A 42 -2.55 8.98 -3.69
N GLN A 43 -3.21 8.12 -4.48
CA GLN A 43 -2.72 7.70 -5.81
C GLN A 43 -2.56 8.88 -6.78
N ARG A 44 -3.41 9.90 -6.64
CA ARG A 44 -3.35 11.13 -7.44
C ARG A 44 -2.35 12.16 -6.92
N GLY A 45 -1.76 11.94 -5.74
CA GLY A 45 -0.80 12.85 -5.12
C GLY A 45 -1.43 14.04 -4.38
N TYR A 46 -2.75 14.05 -4.19
CA TYR A 46 -3.46 15.08 -3.43
C TYR A 46 -3.41 14.85 -1.91
N LEU A 47 -3.17 13.60 -1.49
CA LEU A 47 -2.88 13.26 -0.11
C LEU A 47 -1.49 12.61 -0.01
N PRO A 48 -0.74 12.88 1.07
CA PRO A 48 0.46 12.11 1.34
C PRO A 48 0.07 10.64 1.50
N PRO A 49 0.82 9.69 0.91
CA PRO A 49 0.53 8.28 1.06
C PRO A 49 0.48 7.96 2.56
N ARG A 50 -0.53 7.17 2.97
CA ARG A 50 -0.57 6.61 4.32
C ARG A 50 0.81 6.05 4.61
N LYS A 51 1.52 6.65 5.58
CA LYS A 51 2.88 6.23 5.97
C LYS A 51 2.80 4.79 6.48
N GLN A 52 2.86 3.83 5.57
CA GLN A 52 3.30 2.51 5.88
C GLN A 52 4.77 2.72 6.22
N GLY A 53 5.08 2.75 7.52
CA GLY A 53 6.46 2.83 7.97
C GLY A 53 7.25 1.80 7.16
N LEU A 54 8.33 2.23 6.52
CA LEU A 54 9.18 1.32 5.78
C LEU A 54 9.84 0.40 6.83
N PHE A 55 9.21 -0.73 7.12
CA PHE A 55 9.74 -1.73 8.04
C PHE A 55 10.82 -2.51 7.29
N LEU A 56 12.01 -1.93 7.25
CA LEU A 56 13.20 -2.63 6.80
C LEU A 56 13.61 -3.61 7.91
N THR A 57 13.36 -4.90 7.69
CA THR A 57 13.96 -5.95 8.52
C THR A 57 15.41 -6.11 8.05
N PRO A 58 16.42 -5.66 8.82
CA PRO A 58 17.80 -5.81 8.40
C PRO A 58 18.16 -7.28 8.29
N ALA A 59 18.89 -7.65 7.23
CA ALA A 59 19.42 -8.99 7.11
C ALA A 59 20.39 -9.26 8.28
N PRO A 60 20.38 -10.46 8.89
CA PRO A 60 21.24 -10.79 10.03
C PRO A 60 22.74 -10.75 9.68
N LYS A 61 23.07 -10.81 8.38
CA LYS A 61 24.42 -10.70 7.85
C LYS A 61 24.41 -9.69 6.70
N GLY A 62 25.16 -8.60 6.86
CA GLY A 62 25.40 -7.66 5.78
C GLY A 62 26.26 -8.27 4.67
N SER A 63 26.36 -7.60 3.53
CA SER A 63 27.13 -8.07 2.37
C SER A 63 28.62 -8.25 2.63
N ARG A 64 29.17 -7.76 3.76
CA ARG A 64 30.59 -7.80 4.17
C ARG A 64 31.57 -7.08 3.23
N PHE A 65 31.12 -6.61 2.06
CA PHE A 65 31.92 -5.76 1.17
C PHE A 65 31.57 -4.28 1.38
N LYS A 66 32.60 -3.44 1.44
CA LYS A 66 32.45 -1.98 1.66
C LYS A 66 31.80 -1.25 0.49
N TYR A 67 31.81 -1.84 -0.70
CA TYR A 67 31.38 -1.20 -1.95
C TYR A 67 30.29 -1.98 -2.70
N THR A 68 29.51 -2.79 -1.97
CA THR A 68 28.44 -3.61 -2.57
C THR A 68 27.41 -2.80 -3.33
N SER A 69 27.08 -1.60 -2.87
CA SER A 69 26.13 -0.73 -3.56
C SER A 69 26.65 -0.22 -4.90
N VAL A 70 27.97 -0.01 -5.02
CA VAL A 70 28.60 0.56 -6.22
C VAL A 70 29.01 -0.53 -7.21
N ASN A 71 29.56 -1.64 -6.71
CA ASN A 71 30.14 -2.72 -7.51
C ASN A 71 29.30 -4.01 -7.48
N HIS A 72 27.97 -3.87 -7.47
CA HIS A 72 27.04 -4.99 -7.28
C HIS A 72 27.26 -6.12 -8.29
N ASP A 73 27.43 -5.80 -9.58
CA ASP A 73 27.68 -6.81 -10.63
C ASP A 73 28.95 -7.62 -10.38
N LYS A 74 30.04 -6.93 -10.00
CA LYS A 74 31.33 -7.57 -9.74
C LYS A 74 31.27 -8.48 -8.52
N ILE A 75 30.57 -8.05 -7.46
CA ILE A 75 30.43 -8.83 -6.22
C ILE A 75 29.53 -10.05 -6.45
N LEU A 76 28.48 -9.93 -7.26
CA LEU A 76 27.65 -11.08 -7.64
C LEU A 76 28.47 -12.14 -8.39
N VAL A 77 29.35 -11.72 -9.29
CA VAL A 77 30.28 -12.62 -9.99
C VAL A 77 31.24 -13.29 -9.00
N GLU A 78 31.92 -12.53 -8.13
CA GLU A 78 32.85 -13.10 -7.15
C GLU A 78 32.18 -14.09 -6.17
N GLN A 79 30.91 -13.86 -5.82
CA GLN A 79 30.12 -14.79 -5.01
C GLN A 79 29.69 -16.05 -5.76
N ALA A 80 29.48 -15.99 -7.07
CA ALA A 80 29.11 -17.15 -7.87
C ALA A 80 30.27 -18.13 -8.08
N PHE A 81 31.51 -17.68 -7.88
CA PHE A 81 32.74 -18.45 -8.12
C PHE A 81 33.59 -18.70 -6.85
N SER A 82 33.06 -18.43 -5.65
CA SER A 82 33.67 -18.78 -4.35
C SER A 82 32.98 -19.97 -3.71
#